data_AF-A0A1P8YJX3-F1
#
_entry.id   AF-A0A1P8YJX3-F1
#
_cell.length_a   1.000
_cell.length_b   1.000
_cell.length_c   1.000
_cell.angle_alpha   90.00
_cell.angle_beta   90.00
_cell.angle_gamma   90.00
#
_symmetry.space_group_name_H-M   'P 1'
#
loop_
_entity.id
_entity.type
_entity.pdbx_description
1 polymer ?
#
loop_
_entity_poly.entity_id
_entity_poly.type
_entity_poly.pdbx_seq_one_letter_code
_entity_poly.pdbx_strand_id
1 'polypeptide(L)'
;MLWFGISAGLFAIGGRPRRAAVRGLLSLGGASALTNAVLKPVLPRRRPPVGWVAAHRQARRVPTSSSFPSGHSASAAAYVTGVALESPATAALLAPVAAAVAYSRVHIGVHWPSDVVVGAAVGGGIALATRRWWAVRTEEPATLGPTSDAPEAPNGAGLLVLVNPGSGTADDDPAAALSELLPEATLIESDPDTDLEAQLDDAIARVRPRALGVCGGDGTVVAAAAAAIRNDLAFAVFPGGTLNHFARDTGVEDIEATREAVAEGRATRLDVAEVSADGQDPMIFVNTASLGGYPDAVRLRERWEHRVGKWPAAAAAMVRVLAQAQPLEVSVDGRRIAVWMLFVGNGRYSPADQVPMSRPELHNGLLDVRCLRADRRWSRTRLLWAAATGTLGGSAGYERTMVADLEVQVHGEAVSLATDGEVVGRGNRFRFTSRPLALRLYR
;
A
#
# COMPACT_ATOMS: atom_id res chain seq x y z
N MET A 1 3.62 26.14 14.49
CA MET A 1 3.77 26.87 13.21
C MET A 1 4.95 26.37 12.39
N LEU A 2 6.18 26.36 12.91
CA LEU A 2 7.37 25.86 12.19
C LEU A 2 7.16 24.53 11.45
N TRP A 3 6.74 23.48 12.17
CA TRP A 3 6.57 22.14 11.59
C TRP A 3 5.47 22.07 10.52
N PHE A 4 4.41 22.88 10.65
CA PHE A 4 3.36 22.97 9.63
C PHE A 4 3.86 23.63 8.35
N GLY A 5 4.71 24.67 8.46
CA GLY A 5 5.36 25.28 7.31
C GLY A 5 6.29 24.31 6.57
N ILE A 6 7.11 23.57 7.32
CA ILE A 6 7.96 22.50 6.75
C ILE A 6 7.07 21.43 6.08
N SER A 7 5.98 21.01 6.73
CA SER A 7 5.05 20.04 6.16
C SER A 7 4.46 20.52 4.84
N ALA A 8 4.06 21.79 4.74
CA ALA A 8 3.49 22.35 3.51
C ALA A 8 4.47 22.24 2.32
N GLY A 9 5.75 22.52 2.54
CA GLY A 9 6.79 22.32 1.52
C GLY A 9 6.93 20.85 1.11
N LEU A 10 6.97 19.94 2.09
CA LEU A 10 7.04 18.50 1.81
C LEU A 10 5.78 17.97 1.10
N PHE A 11 4.59 18.53 1.38
CA PHE A 11 3.35 18.21 0.68
C PHE A 11 3.41 18.57 -0.80
N ALA A 12 3.98 19.75 -1.12
CA ALA A 12 4.15 20.25 -2.47
C ALA A 12 5.09 19.36 -3.31
N ILE A 13 6.15 18.83 -2.72
CA ILE A 13 7.08 17.91 -3.41
C ILE A 13 6.39 16.56 -3.77
N GLY A 14 5.44 16.10 -2.96
CA GLY A 14 4.75 14.84 -3.21
C GLY A 14 5.52 13.60 -2.73
N GLY A 15 5.09 12.41 -3.18
CA GLY A 15 5.77 11.13 -2.94
C GLY A 15 6.16 10.83 -1.48
N ARG A 16 7.42 10.41 -1.28
CA ARG A 16 8.02 10.12 0.03
C ARG A 16 7.99 11.33 0.99
N PRO A 17 8.42 12.55 0.57
CA PRO A 17 8.29 13.76 1.40
C PRO A 17 6.88 14.00 1.94
N ARG A 18 5.85 13.85 1.10
CA ARG A 18 4.45 14.01 1.52
C ARG A 18 4.06 13.01 2.61
N ARG A 19 4.40 11.73 2.43
CA ARG A 19 4.13 10.68 3.44
C ARG A 19 4.89 10.96 4.74
N ALA A 20 6.14 11.41 4.64
CA ALA A 20 6.96 11.82 5.78
C ALA A 20 6.33 12.98 6.57
N ALA A 21 5.78 13.98 5.87
CA ALA A 21 5.09 15.11 6.49
C ALA A 21 3.84 14.67 7.26
N VAL A 22 2.99 13.83 6.66
CA VAL A 22 1.79 13.31 7.33
C VAL A 22 2.18 12.54 8.59
N ARG A 23 3.14 11.62 8.49
CA ARG A 23 3.60 10.82 9.63
C ARG A 23 4.23 11.69 10.72
N GLY A 24 5.02 12.69 10.33
CA GLY A 24 5.60 13.68 11.24
C GLY A 24 4.54 14.48 11.99
N LEU A 25 3.51 14.98 11.30
CA LEU A 25 2.40 15.72 11.91
C LEU A 25 1.56 14.86 12.85
N LEU A 26 1.25 13.62 12.46
CA LEU A 26 0.54 12.68 13.33
C LEU A 26 1.33 12.37 14.61
N SER A 27 2.63 12.12 14.46
CA SER A 27 3.53 11.87 15.59
C SER A 27 3.63 13.09 16.51
N LEU A 28 3.75 14.30 15.94
CA LEU A 28 3.74 15.56 16.67
C LEU A 28 2.43 15.77 17.44
N GLY A 29 1.29 15.51 16.81
CA GLY A 29 -0.03 15.63 17.41
C GLY A 29 -0.18 14.67 18.60
N GLY A 30 0.18 13.41 18.42
CA GLY A 30 0.19 12.40 19.50
C GLY A 30 1.12 12.78 20.66
N ALA A 31 2.32 13.28 20.35
CA ALA A 31 3.27 13.74 21.37
C ALA A 31 2.77 14.96 22.13
N SER A 32 2.15 15.91 21.43
CA SER A 32 1.56 17.07 22.08
C SER A 32 0.41 16.66 23.00
N ALA A 33 -0.47 15.76 22.55
CA ALA A 33 -1.58 15.27 23.34
C ALA A 33 -1.10 14.53 24.59
N LEU A 34 -0.20 13.55 24.44
CA LEU A 34 0.30 12.78 25.59
C LEU A 34 1.07 13.68 26.58
N THR A 35 1.97 14.54 26.09
CA THR A 35 2.78 15.36 27.01
C THR A 35 1.96 16.44 27.70
N ASN A 36 1.08 17.16 26.98
CA ASN A 36 0.36 18.29 27.56
C ASN A 36 -0.93 17.89 28.29
N ALA A 37 -1.68 16.92 27.78
CA ALA A 37 -2.97 16.53 28.36
C ALA A 37 -2.84 15.46 29.45
N VAL A 38 -1.77 14.65 29.43
CA VAL A 38 -1.63 13.50 30.36
C VAL A 38 -0.42 13.66 31.27
N LEU A 39 0.79 13.74 30.71
CA LEU A 39 2.01 13.67 31.54
C LEU A 39 2.22 14.92 32.39
N LYS A 40 2.01 16.11 31.84
CA LYS A 40 2.20 17.36 32.60
C LYS A 40 1.27 17.50 33.83
N PRO A 41 -0.03 17.16 33.74
CA PRO A 41 -0.90 17.13 34.91
C PRO A 41 -0.49 16.10 35.97
N VAL A 42 0.03 14.94 35.56
CA VAL A 42 0.33 13.81 36.45
C VAL A 42 1.73 13.90 37.07
N LEU A 43 2.68 14.55 36.39
CA LEU A 43 4.08 14.66 36.80
C LEU A 43 4.46 16.14 36.99
N PRO A 44 3.98 16.78 38.07
CA PRO A 44 4.27 18.18 38.32
C PRO A 44 5.75 18.37 38.64
N ARG A 45 6.41 19.26 37.90
CA ARG A 45 7.78 19.67 38.18
C ARG A 45 7.90 21.18 38.12
N ARG A 46 8.65 21.74 39.07
CA ARG A 46 9.00 23.17 39.10
C ARG A 46 9.97 23.51 37.96
N ARG A 47 9.78 24.68 37.35
CA ARG A 47 10.71 25.22 36.34
C ARG A 47 12.04 25.65 36.98
N PRO A 48 13.15 25.73 36.20
CA PRO A 48 14.37 26.34 36.68
C PRO A 48 14.14 27.78 37.18
N PRO A 49 14.87 28.24 38.21
CA PRO A 49 14.75 29.60 38.70
C PRO A 49 15.14 30.62 37.62
N VAL A 50 14.38 31.72 37.51
CA VAL A 50 14.57 32.76 36.48
C VAL A 50 15.99 33.37 36.52
N GLY A 51 16.58 33.47 37.71
CA GLY A 51 17.93 34.01 37.91
C GLY A 51 19.08 33.10 37.48
N TRP A 52 18.82 31.86 37.02
CA TRP A 52 19.86 30.95 36.54
C TRP A 52 20.36 31.27 35.13
N VAL A 53 19.64 32.13 34.39
CA VAL A 53 20.04 32.58 33.06
C VAL A 53 20.08 34.11 33.02
N ALA A 54 21.05 34.64 32.27
CA ALA A 54 21.22 36.08 32.08
C ALA A 54 19.93 36.73 31.56
N ALA A 55 19.64 37.95 32.00
CA ALA A 55 18.37 38.64 31.72
C ALA A 55 18.02 38.70 30.22
N HIS A 56 19.01 38.89 29.35
CA HIS A 56 18.81 38.92 27.89
C HIS A 56 18.36 37.58 27.28
N ARG A 57 18.52 36.46 28.00
CA ARG A 57 18.10 35.12 27.56
C ARG A 57 16.76 34.70 28.15
N GLN A 58 16.23 35.43 29.12
CA GLN A 58 15.00 35.03 29.80
C GLN A 58 13.81 35.10 28.85
N ALA A 59 12.95 34.08 28.90
CA ALA A 59 11.72 34.07 28.13
C ALA A 59 10.80 35.22 28.60
N ARG A 60 10.31 36.04 27.66
CA ARG A 60 9.40 37.16 27.94
C ARG A 60 8.09 36.73 28.63
N ARG A 61 7.66 35.48 28.42
CA ARG A 61 6.51 34.86 29.09
C ARG A 61 6.91 33.47 29.59
N VAL A 62 6.89 33.29 30.91
CA VAL A 62 7.12 31.98 31.53
C VAL A 62 5.79 31.23 31.62
N PRO A 63 5.66 30.01 31.08
CA PRO A 63 4.41 29.27 31.17
C PRO A 63 4.09 28.85 32.61
N THR A 64 2.82 28.92 33.00
CA THR A 64 2.33 28.54 34.34
C THR A 64 2.17 27.03 34.53
N SER A 65 2.15 26.26 33.44
CA SER A 65 2.05 24.80 33.47
C SER A 65 3.35 24.11 33.88
N SER A 66 3.27 22.82 34.25
CA SER A 66 4.43 21.98 34.63
C SER A 66 5.61 22.09 33.65
N SER A 67 6.83 22.03 34.18
CA SER A 67 8.06 21.98 33.38
C SER A 67 8.28 20.61 32.74
N PHE A 68 7.76 19.53 33.32
CA PHE A 68 8.06 18.17 32.89
C PHE A 68 6.88 17.45 32.22
N PRO A 69 7.11 16.70 31.13
CA PRO A 69 8.26 16.80 30.23
C PRO A 69 8.15 18.02 29.29
N SER A 70 9.24 18.35 28.58
CA SER A 70 9.26 19.46 27.62
C SER A 70 8.45 19.13 26.36
N GLY A 71 7.25 19.72 26.24
CA GLY A 71 6.37 19.52 25.08
C GLY A 71 6.98 19.99 23.75
N HIS A 72 7.78 21.06 23.73
CA HIS A 72 8.46 21.53 22.51
C HIS A 72 9.49 20.51 22.02
N SER A 73 10.25 19.92 22.96
CA SER A 73 11.23 18.89 22.63
C SER A 73 10.54 17.61 22.18
N ALA A 74 9.45 17.22 22.84
CA ALA A 74 8.65 16.07 22.45
C ALA A 74 8.06 16.21 21.05
N SER A 75 7.42 17.35 20.74
CA SER A 75 6.88 17.60 19.40
C SER A 75 7.96 17.67 18.32
N ALA A 76 9.12 18.28 18.60
CA ALA A 76 10.23 18.37 17.66
C ALA A 76 10.83 16.99 17.34
N ALA A 77 11.13 16.20 18.38
CA ALA A 77 11.64 14.84 18.22
C ALA A 77 10.61 13.95 17.53
N ALA A 78 9.33 13.99 17.93
CA ALA A 78 8.27 13.21 17.30
C ALA A 78 8.14 13.52 15.81
N TYR A 79 8.17 14.79 15.42
CA TYR A 79 8.08 15.18 14.02
C TYR A 79 9.28 14.66 13.20
N VAL A 80 10.51 14.94 13.64
CA VAL A 80 11.72 14.54 12.89
C VAL A 80 11.89 13.03 12.86
N THR A 81 11.64 12.32 13.97
CA THR A 81 11.64 10.85 13.97
C THR A 81 10.55 10.29 13.05
N GLY A 82 9.35 10.88 13.04
CA GLY A 82 8.27 10.49 12.13
C GLY A 82 8.66 10.69 10.65
N VAL A 83 9.34 11.80 10.33
CA VAL A 83 9.92 12.04 9.00
C VAL A 83 11.01 11.01 8.69
N ALA A 84 11.88 10.68 9.64
CA ALA A 84 13.00 9.75 9.45
C ALA A 84 12.54 8.34 9.06
N LEU A 85 11.38 7.92 9.54
CA LEU A 85 10.80 6.62 9.21
C LEU A 85 10.36 6.50 7.74
N GLU A 86 10.15 7.62 7.04
CA GLU A 86 9.75 7.65 5.63
C GLU A 86 10.85 8.20 4.71
N SER A 87 11.65 9.15 5.20
CA SER A 87 12.77 9.76 4.49
C SER A 87 13.90 10.12 5.46
N PRO A 88 14.87 9.21 5.67
CA PRO A 88 16.03 9.47 6.53
C PRO A 88 16.84 10.70 6.10
N ALA A 89 16.98 10.92 4.79
CA ALA A 89 17.72 12.07 4.25
C ALA A 89 17.03 13.40 4.61
N THR A 90 15.71 13.50 4.43
CA THR A 90 14.96 14.70 4.83
C THR A 90 15.04 14.90 6.35
N ALA A 91 14.98 13.84 7.13
CA ALA A 91 15.11 13.95 8.58
C ALA A 91 16.51 14.41 9.02
N ALA A 92 17.57 13.96 8.35
CA ALA A 92 18.93 14.44 8.62
C ALA A 92 19.04 15.95 8.43
N LEU A 93 18.38 16.52 7.42
CA LEU A 93 18.31 17.97 7.20
C LEU A 93 17.50 18.69 8.29
N LEU A 94 16.46 18.06 8.83
CA LEU A 94 15.59 18.65 9.85
C LEU A 94 16.09 18.44 11.30
N ALA A 95 16.98 17.47 11.53
CA ALA A 95 17.50 17.13 12.85
C ALA A 95 18.20 18.32 13.55
N PRO A 96 19.05 19.13 12.88
CA PRO A 96 19.63 20.33 13.48
C PRO A 96 18.57 21.33 13.96
N VAL A 97 17.45 21.48 13.22
CA VAL A 97 16.35 22.36 13.60
C VAL A 97 15.65 21.86 14.86
N ALA A 98 15.38 20.55 14.95
CA ALA A 98 14.82 19.95 16.16
C ALA A 98 15.76 20.08 17.37
N ALA A 99 17.06 19.87 17.16
CA ALA A 99 18.08 20.05 18.19
C ALA A 99 18.15 21.50 18.68
N ALA A 100 18.08 22.48 17.76
CA ALA A 100 18.03 23.89 18.10
C ALA A 100 16.77 24.26 18.90
N VAL A 101 15.60 23.71 18.53
CA VAL A 101 14.36 23.88 19.30
C VAL A 101 14.51 23.30 20.70
N ALA A 102 15.06 22.08 20.84
CA ALA A 102 15.30 21.44 22.13
C ALA A 102 16.27 22.26 23.00
N TYR A 103 17.41 22.67 22.43
CA TYR A 103 18.41 23.51 23.10
C TYR A 103 17.83 24.85 23.56
N SER A 104 16.99 25.49 22.73
CA SER A 104 16.39 26.79 23.05
C SER A 104 15.65 26.76 24.40
N ARG A 105 15.05 25.61 24.76
CA ARG A 105 14.29 25.44 26.01
C ARG A 105 15.17 25.44 27.25
N VAL A 106 16.40 24.94 27.14
CA VAL A 106 17.41 25.01 28.20
C VAL A 106 18.06 26.39 28.20
N HIS A 107 18.39 26.90 27.00
CA HIS A 107 19.08 28.17 26.81
C HIS A 107 18.35 29.37 27.43
N ILE A 108 17.01 29.39 27.32
CA ILE A 108 16.17 30.46 27.89
C ILE A 108 15.68 30.15 29.32
N GLY A 109 16.18 29.08 29.94
CA GLY A 109 15.95 28.75 31.36
C GLY A 109 14.54 28.25 31.70
N VAL A 110 13.73 27.84 30.72
CA VAL A 110 12.33 27.45 30.94
C VAL A 110 12.13 25.97 31.23
N HIS A 111 13.15 25.13 30.98
CA HIS A 111 13.14 23.69 31.24
C HIS A 111 14.52 23.21 31.73
N TRP A 112 14.51 22.16 32.55
CA TRP A 112 15.72 21.44 32.90
C TRP A 112 16.24 20.63 31.69
N PRO A 113 17.55 20.38 31.55
CA PRO A 113 18.07 19.49 30.51
C PRO A 113 17.37 18.12 30.50
N SER A 114 17.10 17.55 31.68
CA SER A 114 16.34 16.29 31.81
C SER A 114 14.90 16.38 31.28
N ASP A 115 14.20 17.53 31.39
CA ASP A 115 12.85 17.68 30.82
C ASP A 115 12.88 17.58 29.29
N VAL A 116 13.97 18.07 28.68
CA VAL A 116 14.20 18.06 27.23
C VAL A 116 14.56 16.65 26.78
N VAL A 117 15.48 15.97 27.47
CA VAL A 117 15.84 14.57 27.14
C VAL A 117 14.62 13.65 27.22
N VAL A 118 13.85 13.72 28.31
CA VAL A 118 12.63 12.89 28.45
C VAL A 118 11.56 13.30 27.45
N GLY A 119 11.40 14.60 27.20
CA GLY A 119 10.50 15.09 26.15
C GLY A 119 10.84 14.48 24.79
N ALA A 120 12.10 14.56 24.37
CA ALA A 120 12.58 13.97 23.12
C ALA A 120 12.35 12.45 23.07
N ALA A 121 12.64 11.72 24.16
CA ALA A 121 12.42 10.28 24.24
C ALA A 121 10.94 9.90 24.10
N VAL A 122 10.03 10.62 24.78
CA VAL A 122 8.58 10.42 24.64
C VAL A 122 8.13 10.70 23.21
N GLY A 123 8.60 11.79 22.62
CA GLY A 123 8.28 12.16 21.24
C GLY A 123 8.74 11.12 20.22
N GLY A 124 10.00 10.71 20.30
CA GLY A 124 10.58 9.65 19.47
C GLY A 124 9.85 8.32 19.66
N GLY A 125 9.51 7.95 20.90
CA GLY A 125 8.74 6.74 21.20
C GLY A 125 7.37 6.73 20.55
N ILE A 126 6.65 7.86 20.54
CA ILE A 126 5.36 7.99 19.85
C ILE A 126 5.53 7.85 18.34
N ALA A 127 6.54 8.50 17.77
CA ALA A 127 6.84 8.38 16.34
C ALA A 127 7.16 6.91 15.97
N LEU A 128 7.96 6.22 16.77
CA LEU A 128 8.27 4.79 16.56
C LEU A 128 7.02 3.91 16.70
N ALA A 129 6.12 4.23 17.64
CA ALA A 129 4.86 3.50 17.83
C ALA A 129 3.94 3.57 16.59
N THR A 130 4.07 4.60 15.76
CA THR A 130 3.33 4.66 14.48
C THR A 130 3.67 3.49 13.54
N ARG A 131 4.84 2.84 13.67
CA ARG A 131 5.22 1.66 12.84
C ARG A 131 4.28 0.47 12.99
N ARG A 132 3.51 0.42 14.08
CA ARG A 132 2.58 -0.68 14.33
C ARG A 132 1.35 -0.66 13.41
N TRP A 133 0.93 0.51 12.96
CA TRP A 133 -0.27 0.68 12.13
C TRP A 133 0.01 1.40 10.82
N TRP A 134 1.20 1.98 10.68
CA TRP A 134 1.72 2.60 9.47
C TRP A 134 3.04 1.93 9.08
N ALA A 135 2.91 0.83 8.36
CA ALA A 135 4.04 0.16 7.73
C ALA A 135 4.73 1.10 6.73
N VAL A 136 6.06 1.05 6.73
CA VAL A 136 6.87 1.72 5.71
C VAL A 136 6.90 0.78 4.51
N ARG A 137 6.32 1.19 3.38
CA ARG A 137 6.37 0.40 2.14
C ARG A 137 7.83 0.36 1.69
N THR A 138 8.41 -0.83 1.57
CA THR A 138 9.68 -1.03 0.87
C THR A 138 9.44 -0.74 -0.61
N GLU A 139 10.32 0.05 -1.22
CA GLU A 139 10.24 0.35 -2.66
C GLU A 139 11.07 -0.62 -3.50
N GLU A 140 11.70 -1.60 -2.85
CA GLU A 140 12.40 -2.68 -3.52
C GLU A 140 11.40 -3.49 -4.36
N PRO A 141 11.70 -3.73 -5.65
CA PRO A 141 10.93 -4.65 -6.48
C PRO A 141 10.84 -6.03 -5.84
N ALA A 142 9.78 -6.75 -6.17
CA ALA A 142 9.64 -8.14 -5.81
C ALA A 142 10.79 -8.95 -6.40
N THR A 143 11.28 -9.91 -5.64
CA THR A 143 12.08 -10.99 -6.21
C THR A 143 11.16 -11.82 -7.10
N LEU A 144 11.49 -11.85 -8.39
CA LEU A 144 10.80 -12.65 -9.40
C LEU A 144 11.47 -14.03 -9.53
N GLY A 145 10.88 -14.90 -10.34
CA GLY A 145 11.36 -16.27 -10.54
C GLY A 145 12.59 -16.34 -11.45
N PRO A 146 12.89 -17.53 -12.01
CA PRO A 146 14.02 -17.69 -12.90
C PRO A 146 13.84 -16.87 -14.18
N THR A 147 14.97 -16.42 -14.73
CA THR A 147 15.05 -15.88 -16.09
C THR A 147 14.59 -16.94 -17.09
N SER A 148 13.92 -16.51 -18.14
CA SER A 148 13.40 -17.34 -19.21
C SER A 148 13.58 -16.61 -20.52
N ASP A 149 13.90 -17.34 -21.58
CA ASP A 149 13.87 -16.77 -22.92
C ASP A 149 12.43 -16.47 -23.34
N ALA A 150 12.25 -15.37 -24.05
CA ALA A 150 11.02 -14.95 -24.69
C ALA A 150 11.29 -14.62 -26.17
N PRO A 151 10.25 -14.59 -27.01
CA PRO A 151 10.40 -14.12 -28.39
C PRO A 151 11.11 -12.76 -28.46
N GLU A 152 12.22 -12.68 -29.17
CA GLU A 152 12.81 -11.40 -29.53
C GLU A 152 11.86 -10.64 -30.46
N ALA A 153 11.63 -9.38 -30.16
CA ALA A 153 10.83 -8.47 -30.98
C ALA A 153 11.58 -7.14 -31.15
N PRO A 154 12.71 -7.13 -31.89
CA PRO A 154 13.41 -5.89 -32.19
C PRO A 154 12.47 -4.92 -32.88
N ASN A 155 12.49 -3.65 -32.48
CA ASN A 155 11.57 -2.60 -32.96
C ASN A 155 10.07 -2.92 -32.79
N GLY A 156 9.70 -3.93 -31.99
CA GLY A 156 8.31 -4.34 -31.78
C GLY A 156 7.78 -5.40 -32.74
N ALA A 157 8.62 -6.03 -33.57
CA ALA A 157 8.18 -7.03 -34.54
C ALA A 157 7.39 -8.18 -33.90
N GLY A 158 6.10 -8.31 -34.23
CA GLY A 158 5.21 -9.34 -33.68
C GLY A 158 4.72 -9.08 -32.25
N LEU A 159 4.92 -7.86 -31.74
CA LEU A 159 4.35 -7.37 -30.49
C LEU A 159 3.01 -6.68 -30.75
N LEU A 160 1.96 -7.07 -30.03
CA LEU A 160 0.70 -6.33 -29.94
C LEU A 160 0.71 -5.52 -28.65
N VAL A 161 0.51 -4.20 -28.69
CA VAL A 161 0.46 -3.37 -27.47
C VAL A 161 -0.89 -2.71 -27.33
N LEU A 162 -1.55 -2.96 -26.19
CA LEU A 162 -2.76 -2.25 -25.78
C LEU A 162 -2.37 -0.95 -25.06
N VAL A 163 -2.84 0.19 -25.57
CA VAL A 163 -2.62 1.50 -24.98
C VAL A 163 -3.93 2.04 -24.43
N ASN A 164 -3.94 2.42 -23.16
CA ASN A 164 -5.06 3.11 -22.55
C ASN A 164 -4.84 4.63 -22.63
N PRO A 165 -5.58 5.37 -23.47
CA PRO A 165 -5.38 6.81 -23.63
C PRO A 165 -5.69 7.61 -22.36
N GLY A 166 -6.44 7.03 -21.41
CA GLY A 166 -6.69 7.63 -20.09
C GLY A 166 -5.56 7.44 -19.08
N SER A 167 -4.51 6.69 -19.42
CA SER A 167 -3.35 6.47 -18.55
C SER A 167 -2.18 7.37 -18.95
N GLY A 168 -1.95 8.42 -18.16
CA GLY A 168 -0.89 9.40 -18.41
C GLY A 168 -1.17 10.74 -17.74
N THR A 169 -0.18 11.63 -17.72
CA THR A 169 -0.42 13.07 -17.51
C THR A 169 -1.05 13.65 -18.78
N ALA A 170 -1.93 14.65 -18.64
CA ALA A 170 -2.72 15.19 -19.75
C ALA A 170 -1.91 15.75 -20.96
N ASP A 171 -0.59 15.85 -20.84
CA ASP A 171 0.32 16.39 -21.86
C ASP A 171 1.10 15.31 -22.65
N ASP A 172 1.09 14.03 -22.26
CA ASP A 172 1.82 12.97 -22.95
C ASP A 172 0.86 12.02 -23.68
N ASP A 173 1.07 11.82 -24.98
CA ASP A 173 0.38 10.79 -25.77
C ASP A 173 1.22 9.49 -25.75
N PRO A 174 0.87 8.50 -24.91
CA PRO A 174 1.63 7.26 -24.79
C PRO A 174 1.61 6.43 -26.07
N ALA A 175 0.57 6.53 -26.91
CA ALA A 175 0.48 5.79 -28.16
C ALA A 175 1.50 6.33 -29.18
N ALA A 176 1.63 7.65 -29.28
CA ALA A 176 2.64 8.28 -30.13
C ALA A 176 4.06 7.93 -29.71
N ALA A 177 4.36 8.00 -28.41
CA ALA A 177 5.68 7.64 -27.88
C ALA A 177 6.04 6.17 -28.17
N LEU A 178 5.10 5.25 -27.97
CA LEU A 178 5.30 3.83 -28.26
C LEU A 178 5.45 3.56 -29.76
N SER A 179 4.73 4.29 -30.62
CA SER A 179 4.86 4.16 -32.07
C SER A 179 6.26 4.54 -32.56
N GLU A 180 6.87 5.56 -31.95
CA GLU A 180 8.23 5.98 -32.29
C GLU A 180 9.27 4.97 -31.82
N LEU A 181 9.11 4.42 -30.61
CA LEU A 181 10.04 3.46 -30.00
C LEU A 181 9.92 2.04 -30.56
N LEU A 182 8.72 1.66 -31.01
CA LEU A 182 8.38 0.32 -31.48
C LEU A 182 7.62 0.41 -32.82
N PRO A 183 8.29 0.86 -33.90
CA PRO A 183 7.64 1.14 -35.18
C PRO A 183 7.05 -0.08 -35.88
N GLU A 184 7.44 -1.30 -35.50
CA GLU A 184 6.90 -2.55 -36.04
C GLU A 184 5.86 -3.20 -35.12
N ALA A 185 5.58 -2.62 -33.95
CA ALA A 185 4.52 -3.10 -33.07
C ALA A 185 3.13 -2.75 -33.61
N THR A 186 2.18 -3.66 -33.40
CA THR A 186 0.77 -3.35 -33.63
C THR A 186 0.20 -2.69 -32.37
N LEU A 187 -0.17 -1.42 -32.46
CA LEU A 187 -0.81 -0.72 -31.34
C LEU A 187 -2.32 -0.76 -31.49
N ILE A 188 -3.01 -0.99 -30.37
CA ILE A 188 -4.46 -0.85 -30.24
C ILE A 188 -4.78 0.08 -29.08
N GLU A 189 -5.69 1.01 -29.27
CA GLU A 189 -6.18 1.86 -28.19
C GLU A 189 -7.41 1.23 -27.54
N SER A 190 -7.49 1.26 -26.21
CA SER A 190 -8.65 0.75 -25.49
C SER A 190 -9.86 1.67 -25.67
N ASP A 191 -10.97 1.12 -26.13
CA ASP A 191 -12.26 1.79 -26.12
C ASP A 191 -12.91 1.64 -24.73
N PRO A 192 -13.21 2.75 -24.01
CA PRO A 192 -13.84 2.69 -22.68
C PRO A 192 -15.29 2.20 -22.72
N ASP A 193 -15.97 2.25 -23.87
CA ASP A 193 -17.37 1.83 -24.01
C ASP A 193 -17.50 0.32 -24.29
N THR A 194 -16.38 -0.37 -24.54
CA THR A 194 -16.34 -1.79 -24.88
C THR A 194 -15.60 -2.58 -23.80
N ASP A 195 -16.03 -3.82 -23.54
CA ASP A 195 -15.36 -4.72 -22.60
C ASP A 195 -13.89 -4.95 -23.00
N LEU A 196 -12.97 -4.74 -22.06
CA LEU A 196 -11.53 -4.74 -22.33
C LEU A 196 -11.01 -6.14 -22.65
N GLU A 197 -11.55 -7.18 -22.01
CA GLU A 197 -11.15 -8.55 -22.27
C GLU A 197 -11.57 -8.97 -23.68
N ALA A 198 -12.80 -8.64 -24.08
CA ALA A 198 -13.28 -8.89 -25.43
C ALA A 198 -12.44 -8.19 -26.50
N GLN A 199 -12.02 -6.94 -26.26
CA GLN A 199 -11.13 -6.21 -27.18
C GLN A 199 -9.76 -6.89 -27.33
N LEU A 200 -9.17 -7.34 -26.22
CA LEU A 200 -7.90 -8.06 -26.21
C LEU A 200 -8.02 -9.39 -26.95
N ASP A 201 -9.05 -10.18 -26.67
CA ASP A 201 -9.24 -11.49 -27.29
C ASP A 201 -9.45 -11.37 -28.82
N ASP A 202 -10.25 -10.38 -29.28
CA ASP A 202 -10.42 -10.10 -30.72
C ASP A 202 -9.11 -9.64 -31.39
N ALA A 203 -8.37 -8.74 -30.74
CA ALA A 203 -7.10 -8.25 -31.28
C ALA A 203 -6.04 -9.37 -31.36
N ILE A 204 -5.94 -10.21 -30.34
CA ILE A 204 -5.03 -11.36 -30.32
C ILE A 204 -5.42 -12.36 -31.42
N ALA A 205 -6.71 -12.66 -31.58
CA ALA A 205 -7.18 -13.57 -32.62
C ALA A 205 -6.88 -13.06 -34.04
N ARG A 206 -7.01 -11.75 -34.26
CA ARG A 206 -6.74 -11.08 -35.55
C ARG A 206 -5.25 -10.98 -35.86
N VAL A 207 -4.45 -10.50 -34.91
CA VAL A 207 -3.03 -10.16 -35.12
C VAL A 207 -2.12 -11.38 -34.97
N ARG A 208 -2.50 -12.34 -34.11
CA ARG A 208 -1.70 -13.51 -33.73
C ARG A 208 -0.27 -13.13 -33.31
N PRO A 209 -0.12 -12.26 -32.30
CA PRO A 209 1.19 -11.77 -31.88
C PRO A 209 2.01 -12.89 -31.22
N ARG A 210 3.33 -12.67 -31.11
CA ARG A 210 4.23 -13.52 -30.32
C ARG A 210 4.36 -13.04 -28.87
N ALA A 211 4.06 -11.77 -28.64
CA ALA A 211 4.09 -11.12 -27.34
C ALA A 211 2.96 -10.09 -27.22
N LEU A 212 2.45 -9.90 -26.01
CA LEU A 212 1.45 -8.89 -25.67
C LEU A 212 2.07 -7.84 -24.76
N GLY A 213 1.96 -6.58 -25.15
CA GLY A 213 2.34 -5.41 -24.39
C GLY A 213 1.12 -4.67 -23.85
N VAL A 214 1.31 -3.91 -22.78
CA VAL A 214 0.28 -3.01 -22.25
C VAL A 214 0.89 -1.71 -21.76
N CYS A 215 0.24 -0.59 -22.08
CA CYS A 215 0.51 0.73 -21.53
C CYS A 215 -0.77 1.27 -20.92
N GLY A 216 -0.92 1.11 -19.61
CA GLY A 216 -2.21 1.29 -18.93
C GLY A 216 -2.07 1.42 -17.43
N GLY A 217 -3.17 1.80 -16.76
CA GLY A 217 -3.30 1.68 -15.31
C GLY A 217 -3.46 0.22 -14.86
N ASP A 218 -3.49 -0.03 -13.55
CA ASP A 218 -3.47 -1.39 -12.99
C ASP A 218 -4.57 -2.32 -13.51
N GLY A 219 -5.81 -1.83 -13.69
CA GLY A 219 -6.90 -2.65 -14.24
C GLY A 219 -6.62 -3.13 -15.67
N THR A 220 -6.12 -2.22 -16.52
CA THR A 220 -5.70 -2.54 -17.89
C THR A 220 -4.55 -3.55 -17.90
N VAL A 221 -3.57 -3.39 -17.00
CA VAL A 221 -2.43 -4.32 -16.88
C VAL A 221 -2.88 -5.71 -16.44
N VAL A 222 -3.81 -5.80 -15.49
CA VAL A 222 -4.37 -7.07 -15.01
C VAL A 222 -5.10 -7.81 -16.13
N ALA A 223 -5.99 -7.13 -16.86
CA ALA A 223 -6.72 -7.73 -17.98
C ALA A 223 -5.77 -8.23 -19.08
N ALA A 224 -4.77 -7.42 -19.44
CA ALA A 224 -3.76 -7.80 -20.42
C ALA A 224 -2.89 -8.98 -19.95
N ALA A 225 -2.51 -9.02 -18.66
CA ALA A 225 -1.75 -10.14 -18.10
C ALA A 225 -2.57 -11.45 -18.15
N ALA A 226 -3.86 -11.40 -17.81
CA ALA A 226 -4.77 -12.54 -17.90
C ALA A 226 -4.87 -13.04 -19.35
N ALA A 227 -5.06 -12.14 -20.33
CA ALA A 227 -5.10 -12.47 -21.75
C ALA A 227 -3.78 -13.09 -22.24
N ALA A 228 -2.62 -12.58 -21.79
CA ALA A 228 -1.31 -13.14 -22.13
C ALA A 228 -1.17 -14.59 -21.65
N ILE A 229 -1.63 -14.89 -20.42
CA ILE A 229 -1.54 -16.25 -19.87
C ILE A 229 -2.49 -17.21 -20.59
N ARG A 230 -3.73 -16.79 -20.86
CA ARG A 230 -4.71 -17.60 -21.59
C ARG A 230 -4.21 -18.00 -22.99
N ASN A 231 -3.41 -17.13 -23.62
CA ASN A 231 -2.90 -17.32 -24.98
C ASN A 231 -1.42 -17.76 -25.04
N ASP A 232 -0.78 -18.07 -23.90
CA ASP A 232 0.66 -18.42 -23.78
C ASP A 232 1.60 -17.39 -24.46
N LEU A 233 1.31 -16.11 -24.29
CA LEU A 233 2.11 -15.00 -24.83
C LEU A 233 3.11 -14.48 -23.80
N ALA A 234 4.30 -14.09 -24.27
CA ALA A 234 5.20 -13.29 -23.47
C ALA A 234 4.58 -11.90 -23.23
N PHE A 235 4.79 -11.32 -22.05
CA PHE A 235 4.08 -10.15 -21.58
C PHE A 235 5.02 -8.98 -21.31
N ALA A 236 4.73 -7.81 -21.86
CA ALA A 236 5.49 -6.58 -21.66
C ALA A 236 4.60 -5.52 -20.99
N VAL A 237 5.15 -4.76 -20.06
CA VAL A 237 4.45 -3.65 -19.41
C VAL A 237 5.21 -2.36 -19.69
N PHE A 238 4.58 -1.41 -20.36
CA PHE A 238 5.13 -0.11 -20.64
C PHE A 238 4.54 0.89 -19.64
N PRO A 239 5.33 1.38 -18.67
CA PRO A 239 4.79 2.22 -17.60
C PRO A 239 4.47 3.64 -18.10
N GLY A 240 3.23 3.85 -18.55
CA GLY A 240 2.75 5.13 -19.12
C GLY A 240 2.16 6.16 -18.14
N GLY A 241 2.44 6.10 -16.82
CA GLY A 241 1.85 7.07 -15.90
C GLY A 241 2.25 6.95 -14.43
N THR A 242 1.68 7.78 -13.56
CA THR A 242 2.10 7.96 -12.15
C THR A 242 1.76 6.83 -11.16
N LEU A 243 0.95 5.82 -11.53
CA LEU A 243 0.43 4.80 -10.61
C LEU A 243 0.30 3.41 -11.28
N ASN A 244 1.42 2.76 -11.57
CA ASN A 244 1.44 1.35 -11.99
C ASN A 244 1.97 0.48 -10.84
N HIS A 245 1.06 -0.02 -9.99
CA HIS A 245 1.43 -0.88 -8.86
C HIS A 245 2.08 -2.18 -9.34
N PHE A 246 1.60 -2.76 -10.45
CA PHE A 246 2.21 -3.97 -11.01
C PHE A 246 3.63 -3.72 -11.54
N ALA A 247 3.84 -2.73 -12.42
CA ALA A 247 5.17 -2.40 -12.97
C ALA A 247 6.18 -2.10 -11.86
N ARG A 248 5.75 -1.37 -10.83
CA ARG A 248 6.58 -1.07 -9.67
C ARG A 248 6.91 -2.31 -8.84
N ASP A 249 5.93 -3.17 -8.59
CA ASP A 249 6.14 -4.39 -7.82
C ASP A 249 7.04 -5.37 -8.61
N THR A 250 7.02 -5.37 -9.94
CA THR A 250 7.89 -6.23 -10.76
C THR A 250 9.26 -5.62 -11.07
N GLY A 251 9.44 -4.33 -10.80
CA GLY A 251 10.69 -3.61 -11.06
C GLY A 251 10.89 -3.25 -12.52
N VAL A 252 9.79 -3.06 -13.26
CA VAL A 252 9.80 -2.45 -14.59
C VAL A 252 9.84 -0.94 -14.40
N GLU A 253 10.98 -0.34 -14.75
CA GLU A 253 11.32 1.05 -14.37
C GLU A 253 10.72 2.07 -15.33
N ASP A 254 10.93 1.89 -16.62
CA ASP A 254 10.47 2.79 -17.68
C ASP A 254 10.19 2.05 -19.01
N ILE A 255 9.72 2.80 -19.99
CA ILE A 255 9.39 2.31 -21.34
C ILE A 255 10.63 1.80 -22.06
N GLU A 256 11.79 2.44 -21.85
CA GLU A 256 13.04 2.14 -22.56
C GLU A 256 13.64 0.81 -22.09
N ALA A 257 13.68 0.58 -20.78
CA ALA A 257 14.09 -0.70 -20.19
C ALA A 257 13.21 -1.85 -20.69
N THR A 258 11.90 -1.61 -20.82
CA THR A 258 10.98 -2.60 -21.39
C THR A 258 11.26 -2.87 -22.86
N ARG A 259 11.52 -1.82 -23.65
CA ARG A 259 11.89 -1.93 -25.07
C ARG A 259 13.15 -2.77 -25.25
N GLU A 260 14.20 -2.52 -24.46
CA GLU A 260 15.44 -3.29 -24.50
C GLU A 260 15.22 -4.76 -24.16
N ALA A 261 14.49 -5.05 -23.07
CA ALA A 261 14.16 -6.42 -22.68
C ALA A 261 13.38 -7.17 -23.78
N VAL A 262 12.43 -6.49 -24.43
CA VAL A 262 11.65 -7.03 -25.56
C VAL A 262 12.53 -7.28 -26.79
N ALA A 263 13.41 -6.34 -27.13
CA ALA A 263 14.32 -6.49 -28.27
C ALA A 263 15.29 -7.66 -28.09
N GLU A 264 15.74 -7.90 -26.86
CA GLU A 264 16.75 -8.91 -26.51
C GLU A 264 16.13 -10.22 -26.01
N GLY A 265 14.80 -10.34 -26.01
CA GLY A 265 14.10 -11.56 -25.62
C GLY A 265 14.25 -11.93 -24.13
N ARG A 266 14.64 -10.96 -23.28
CA ARG A 266 14.88 -11.22 -21.85
C ARG A 266 13.58 -11.15 -21.08
N ALA A 267 13.21 -12.28 -20.49
CA ALA A 267 12.06 -12.35 -19.62
C ALA A 267 12.36 -13.05 -18.30
N THR A 268 11.47 -12.84 -17.34
CA THR A 268 11.47 -13.53 -16.06
C THR A 268 10.10 -14.13 -15.82
N ARG A 269 10.05 -15.28 -15.16
CA ARG A 269 8.79 -15.92 -14.81
C ARG A 269 8.29 -15.48 -13.45
N LEU A 270 6.98 -15.31 -13.33
CA LEU A 270 6.32 -15.01 -12.07
C LEU A 270 5.01 -15.78 -11.92
N ASP A 271 4.61 -15.95 -10.68
CA ASP A 271 3.40 -16.66 -10.31
C ASP A 271 2.18 -15.77 -10.49
N VAL A 272 1.09 -16.41 -10.86
CA VAL A 272 -0.25 -15.82 -10.79
C VAL A 272 -1.12 -16.67 -9.90
N ALA A 273 -2.27 -16.14 -9.53
CA ALA A 273 -3.27 -16.91 -8.82
C ALA A 273 -4.50 -17.11 -9.70
N GLU A 274 -5.18 -18.21 -9.46
CA GLU A 274 -6.39 -18.61 -10.17
C GLU A 274 -7.49 -18.86 -9.15
N VAL A 275 -8.72 -18.53 -9.51
CA VAL A 275 -9.91 -18.85 -8.73
C VAL A 275 -11.00 -19.44 -9.63
N SER A 276 -11.54 -20.59 -9.24
CA SER A 276 -12.74 -21.16 -9.86
C SER A 276 -13.92 -21.05 -8.89
N ALA A 277 -15.09 -20.61 -9.38
CA ALA A 277 -16.31 -20.47 -8.58
C ALA A 277 -17.45 -21.31 -9.19
N ASP A 278 -18.11 -22.18 -8.42
CA ASP A 278 -19.35 -22.91 -8.81
C ASP A 278 -19.38 -23.50 -10.24
N GLY A 279 -18.26 -24.03 -10.73
CA GLY A 279 -18.18 -24.61 -12.08
C GLY A 279 -18.12 -23.60 -13.23
N GLN A 280 -17.96 -22.31 -12.92
CA GLN A 280 -17.55 -21.28 -13.89
C GLN A 280 -16.09 -21.49 -14.32
N ASP A 281 -15.74 -20.92 -15.46
CA ASP A 281 -14.36 -20.94 -15.96
C ASP A 281 -13.39 -20.33 -14.94
N PRO A 282 -12.18 -20.89 -14.80
CA PRO A 282 -11.19 -20.34 -13.89
C PRO A 282 -10.79 -18.91 -14.29
N MET A 283 -10.79 -18.02 -13.30
CA MET A 283 -10.39 -16.62 -13.47
C MET A 283 -9.00 -16.41 -12.90
N ILE A 284 -8.15 -15.71 -13.65
CA ILE A 284 -6.80 -15.34 -13.22
C ILE A 284 -6.87 -14.02 -12.48
N PHE A 285 -6.14 -13.91 -11.38
CA PHE A 285 -5.90 -12.64 -10.72
C PHE A 285 -4.41 -12.49 -10.37
N VAL A 286 -3.92 -11.27 -10.51
CA VAL A 286 -2.49 -10.96 -10.40
C VAL A 286 -2.16 -10.45 -9.00
N ASN A 287 -3.10 -9.76 -8.33
CA ASN A 287 -2.89 -9.15 -7.03
C ASN A 287 -3.67 -9.89 -5.94
N THR A 288 -4.98 -9.75 -5.90
CA THR A 288 -5.77 -10.14 -4.73
C THR A 288 -7.17 -10.57 -5.10
N ALA A 289 -7.66 -11.61 -4.43
CA ALA A 289 -9.06 -11.95 -4.37
C ALA A 289 -9.61 -11.74 -2.95
N SER A 290 -10.90 -11.44 -2.83
CA SER A 290 -11.55 -11.28 -1.53
C SER A 290 -13.01 -11.72 -1.53
N LEU A 291 -13.45 -12.24 -0.37
CA LEU A 291 -14.83 -12.61 -0.07
C LEU A 291 -15.30 -11.88 1.19
N GLY A 292 -16.51 -11.31 1.12
CA GLY A 292 -17.16 -10.60 2.23
C GLY A 292 -16.52 -9.23 2.53
N GLY A 293 -17.35 -8.23 2.88
CA GLY A 293 -16.97 -6.91 3.43
C GLY A 293 -16.07 -5.98 2.58
N TYR A 294 -15.12 -6.50 1.81
CA TYR A 294 -14.13 -5.73 1.06
C TYR A 294 -14.75 -4.95 -0.10
N PRO A 295 -15.67 -5.52 -0.92
CA PRO A 295 -16.37 -4.74 -1.94
C PRO A 295 -17.17 -3.58 -1.33
N ASP A 296 -17.79 -3.79 -0.16
CA ASP A 296 -18.48 -2.72 0.56
C ASP A 296 -17.51 -1.64 1.07
N ALA A 297 -16.32 -2.04 1.51
CA ALA A 297 -15.29 -1.12 1.99
C ALA A 297 -14.75 -0.24 0.85
N VAL A 298 -14.51 -0.82 -0.33
CA VAL A 298 -14.07 -0.09 -1.53
C VAL A 298 -15.14 0.90 -1.98
N ARG A 299 -16.40 0.45 -2.12
CA ARG A 299 -17.54 1.32 -2.47
C ARG A 299 -17.77 2.45 -1.46
N LEU A 300 -17.54 2.19 -0.18
CA LEU A 300 -17.72 3.18 0.87
C LEU A 300 -16.54 4.17 0.94
N ARG A 301 -15.31 3.69 0.69
CA ARG A 301 -14.10 4.53 0.56
C ARG A 301 -14.30 5.54 -0.57
N GLU A 302 -14.66 5.10 -1.77
CA GLU A 302 -14.83 5.99 -2.93
C GLU A 302 -15.89 7.06 -2.70
N ARG A 303 -16.99 6.69 -2.02
CA ARG A 303 -18.04 7.63 -1.60
C ARG A 303 -17.57 8.66 -0.57
N TRP A 304 -16.49 8.43 0.17
CA TRP A 304 -16.01 9.37 1.19
C TRP A 304 -14.68 10.01 0.82
N GLU A 305 -13.96 9.47 -0.15
CA GLU A 305 -12.64 9.92 -0.59
C GLU A 305 -12.64 11.39 -0.99
N HIS A 306 -13.67 11.85 -1.70
CA HIS A 306 -13.81 13.24 -2.12
C HIS A 306 -14.07 14.23 -0.96
N ARG A 307 -14.51 13.76 0.22
CA ARG A 307 -14.79 14.64 1.39
C ARG A 307 -13.67 14.66 2.42
N VAL A 308 -13.02 13.52 2.65
CA VAL A 308 -12.07 13.35 3.76
C VAL A 308 -10.69 12.85 3.32
N GLY A 309 -10.48 12.65 2.02
CA GLY A 309 -9.25 12.13 1.44
C GLY A 309 -9.16 10.60 1.51
N LYS A 310 -8.29 10.03 0.67
CA LYS A 310 -8.16 8.58 0.41
C LYS A 310 -7.93 7.72 1.66
N TRP A 311 -7.00 8.11 2.52
CA TRP A 311 -6.62 7.31 3.71
C TRP A 311 -7.65 7.39 4.86
N PRO A 312 -8.14 8.58 5.25
CA PRO A 312 -9.22 8.66 6.24
C PRO A 312 -10.51 8.00 5.78
N ALA A 313 -10.85 8.11 4.48
CA ALA A 313 -12.00 7.42 3.90
C ALA A 313 -11.87 5.89 4.00
N ALA A 314 -10.70 5.35 3.67
CA ALA A 314 -10.44 3.91 3.75
C ALA A 314 -10.55 3.38 5.20
N ALA A 315 -9.98 4.11 6.17
CA ALA A 315 -10.08 3.74 7.58
C ALA A 315 -11.53 3.77 8.09
N ALA A 316 -12.27 4.85 7.79
CA ALA A 316 -13.66 4.98 8.19
C ALA A 316 -14.55 3.92 7.51
N ALA A 317 -14.28 3.61 6.24
CA ALA A 317 -14.97 2.57 5.50
C ALA A 317 -14.76 1.19 6.13
N MET A 318 -13.51 0.83 6.46
CA MET A 318 -13.19 -0.42 7.14
C MET A 318 -13.89 -0.55 8.50
N VAL A 319 -13.87 0.51 9.31
CA VAL A 319 -14.57 0.53 10.61
C VAL A 319 -16.07 0.31 10.43
N ARG A 320 -16.67 0.98 9.45
CA ARG A 320 -18.12 0.85 9.18
C ARG A 320 -18.48 -0.52 8.65
N VAL A 321 -17.69 -1.09 7.75
CA VAL A 321 -17.87 -2.46 7.25
C VAL A 321 -17.76 -3.45 8.41
N LEU A 322 -16.72 -3.38 9.24
CA LEU A 322 -16.60 -4.27 10.41
C LEU A 322 -17.74 -4.11 11.41
N ALA A 323 -18.31 -2.90 11.53
CA ALA A 323 -19.44 -2.62 12.41
C ALA A 323 -20.79 -3.12 11.86
N GLN A 324 -20.99 -3.08 10.54
CA GLN A 324 -22.28 -3.35 9.89
C GLN A 324 -22.35 -4.68 9.13
N ALA A 325 -21.22 -5.28 8.77
CA ALA A 325 -21.17 -6.56 8.09
C ALA A 325 -21.84 -7.64 8.96
N GLN A 326 -22.36 -8.66 8.28
CA GLN A 326 -22.80 -9.92 8.88
C GLN A 326 -21.68 -10.96 8.73
N PRO A 327 -21.45 -11.83 9.73
CA PRO A 327 -20.46 -12.89 9.61
C PRO A 327 -20.80 -13.80 8.43
N LEU A 328 -19.80 -14.11 7.62
CA LEU A 328 -19.90 -15.14 6.61
C LEU A 328 -19.50 -16.48 7.22
N GLU A 329 -20.44 -17.41 7.26
CA GLU A 329 -20.17 -18.79 7.66
C GLU A 329 -19.49 -19.51 6.49
N VAL A 330 -18.22 -19.91 6.67
CA VAL A 330 -17.43 -20.56 5.62
C VAL A 330 -16.77 -21.84 6.14
N SER A 331 -16.39 -22.73 5.24
CA SER A 331 -15.43 -23.79 5.51
C SER A 331 -14.19 -23.54 4.68
N VAL A 332 -13.07 -23.36 5.36
CA VAL A 332 -11.76 -23.18 4.75
C VAL A 332 -11.00 -24.48 4.94
N ASP A 333 -10.69 -25.17 3.83
CA ASP A 333 -10.09 -26.51 3.82
C ASP A 333 -10.82 -27.49 4.75
N GLY A 334 -12.16 -27.49 4.68
CA GLY A 334 -13.04 -28.34 5.49
C GLY A 334 -13.24 -27.87 6.94
N ARG A 335 -12.51 -26.87 7.42
CA ARG A 335 -12.68 -26.30 8.76
C ARG A 335 -13.73 -25.19 8.75
N ARG A 336 -14.87 -25.45 9.39
CA ARG A 336 -15.95 -24.46 9.54
C ARG A 336 -15.53 -23.32 10.47
N ILE A 337 -15.58 -22.10 9.98
CA ILE A 337 -15.29 -20.86 10.70
C ILE A 337 -16.26 -19.76 10.25
N ALA A 338 -16.49 -18.76 11.10
CA ALA A 338 -17.16 -17.53 10.68
C ALA A 338 -16.12 -16.45 10.40
N VAL A 339 -16.23 -15.72 9.30
CA VAL A 339 -15.32 -14.64 8.90
C VAL A 339 -16.08 -13.36 8.53
N TRP A 340 -15.53 -12.20 8.85
CA TRP A 340 -16.00 -10.91 8.33
C TRP A 340 -15.48 -10.65 6.92
N MET A 341 -14.27 -11.14 6.65
CA MET A 341 -13.56 -10.95 5.40
C MET A 341 -12.54 -12.08 5.24
N LEU A 342 -12.45 -12.60 4.03
CA LEU A 342 -11.37 -13.46 3.57
C LEU A 342 -10.62 -12.71 2.47
N PHE A 343 -9.30 -12.62 2.61
CA PHE A 343 -8.42 -12.05 1.62
C PHE A 343 -7.44 -13.11 1.16
N VAL A 344 -7.25 -13.24 -0.15
CA VAL A 344 -6.33 -14.18 -0.78
C VAL A 344 -5.42 -13.37 -1.70
N GLY A 345 -4.16 -13.19 -1.30
CA GLY A 345 -3.17 -12.51 -2.11
C GLY A 345 -2.35 -13.48 -2.97
N ASN A 346 -2.02 -13.09 -4.20
CA ASN A 346 -1.03 -13.80 -5.01
C ASN A 346 0.39 -13.50 -4.48
N GLY A 347 1.14 -14.54 -4.13
CA GLY A 347 2.47 -14.43 -3.54
C GLY A 347 2.42 -14.05 -2.06
N ARG A 348 3.56 -13.56 -1.55
CA ARG A 348 3.71 -13.20 -0.14
C ARG A 348 3.50 -11.70 0.04
N TYR A 349 2.51 -11.32 0.85
CA TYR A 349 2.31 -9.92 1.20
C TYR A 349 3.04 -9.53 2.49
N SER A 350 3.56 -8.30 2.51
CA SER A 350 4.24 -7.69 3.65
C SER A 350 3.59 -6.34 4.00
N PRO A 351 3.48 -5.98 5.29
CA PRO A 351 3.81 -6.81 6.46
C PRO A 351 2.77 -7.92 6.73
N ALA A 352 3.19 -8.91 7.51
CA ALA A 352 2.36 -10.07 7.87
C ALA A 352 1.27 -9.75 8.91
N ASP A 353 1.51 -8.75 9.74
CA ASP A 353 0.76 -8.41 10.95
C ASP A 353 -0.09 -7.14 10.83
N GLN A 354 -0.09 -6.50 9.65
CA GLN A 354 -0.84 -5.27 9.38
C GLN A 354 -1.53 -5.36 8.01
N VAL A 355 -2.12 -4.24 7.58
CA VAL A 355 -2.66 -4.10 6.22
C VAL A 355 -1.54 -4.39 5.21
N PRO A 356 -1.77 -5.30 4.24
CA PRO A 356 -0.80 -5.59 3.18
C PRO A 356 -0.39 -4.32 2.41
N MET A 357 0.92 -4.07 2.24
CA MET A 357 1.44 -2.85 1.60
C MET A 357 2.42 -3.11 0.45
N SER A 358 3.13 -4.24 0.47
CA SER A 358 4.06 -4.66 -0.59
C SER A 358 4.02 -6.17 -0.79
N ARG A 359 4.55 -6.61 -1.94
CA ARG A 359 4.76 -8.02 -2.28
C ARG A 359 6.24 -8.24 -2.57
N PRO A 360 7.05 -8.62 -1.56
CA PRO A 360 8.48 -8.83 -1.77
C PRO A 360 8.81 -10.04 -2.65
N GLU A 361 7.90 -11.01 -2.82
CA GLU A 361 8.16 -12.27 -3.52
C GLU A 361 6.95 -12.67 -4.39
N LEU A 362 7.20 -12.99 -5.67
CA LEU A 362 6.18 -13.37 -6.67
C LEU A 362 6.48 -14.70 -7.40
N HIS A 363 7.26 -15.60 -6.81
CA HIS A 363 7.74 -16.83 -7.49
C HIS A 363 7.76 -18.11 -6.63
N ASN A 364 7.12 -18.08 -5.46
CA ASN A 364 7.19 -19.16 -4.47
C ASN A 364 6.03 -20.17 -4.52
N GLY A 365 5.07 -20.00 -5.43
CA GLY A 365 3.90 -20.87 -5.60
C GLY A 365 2.93 -20.81 -4.43
N LEU A 366 2.83 -19.65 -3.76
CA LEU A 366 2.05 -19.48 -2.54
C LEU A 366 0.99 -18.37 -2.67
N LEU A 367 -0.10 -18.57 -1.95
CA LEU A 367 -1.18 -17.63 -1.70
C LEU A 367 -1.10 -17.13 -0.25
N ASP A 368 -1.19 -15.82 -0.03
CA ASP A 368 -1.29 -15.21 1.30
C ASP A 368 -2.76 -15.11 1.71
N VAL A 369 -3.23 -16.08 2.50
CA VAL A 369 -4.61 -16.17 2.95
C VAL A 369 -4.75 -15.50 4.31
N ARG A 370 -5.59 -14.47 4.40
CA ARG A 370 -5.84 -13.68 5.60
C ARG A 370 -7.32 -13.67 5.94
N CYS A 371 -7.65 -14.21 7.11
CA CYS A 371 -9.00 -14.31 7.62
C CYS A 371 -9.22 -13.33 8.78
N LEU A 372 -10.25 -12.48 8.67
CA LEU A 372 -10.79 -11.74 9.81
C LEU A 372 -11.91 -12.56 10.44
N ARG A 373 -11.58 -13.34 11.47
CA ARG A 373 -12.52 -14.24 12.14
C ARG A 373 -13.65 -13.48 12.84
N ALA A 374 -14.86 -14.00 12.74
CA ALA A 374 -16.06 -13.50 13.41
C ALA A 374 -16.50 -14.41 14.58
N ASP A 375 -16.03 -15.66 14.61
CA ASP A 375 -16.39 -16.68 15.59
C ASP A 375 -15.67 -16.58 16.95
N ARG A 376 -14.81 -15.56 17.13
CA ARG A 376 -14.11 -15.33 18.40
C ARG A 376 -14.92 -14.42 19.32
N ARG A 377 -14.83 -14.67 20.63
CA ARG A 377 -15.44 -13.80 21.65
C ARG A 377 -14.92 -12.37 21.49
N TRP A 378 -15.86 -11.44 21.31
CA TRP A 378 -15.61 -10.01 21.13
C TRP A 378 -14.74 -9.70 19.89
N SER A 379 -14.80 -10.55 18.85
CA SER A 379 -13.90 -10.46 17.70
C SER A 379 -13.89 -9.07 17.07
N ARG A 380 -15.07 -8.46 16.87
CA ARG A 380 -15.20 -7.10 16.31
C ARG A 380 -14.40 -6.06 17.12
N THR A 381 -14.63 -6.00 18.43
CA THR A 381 -13.93 -5.05 19.31
C THR A 381 -12.43 -5.33 19.35
N ARG A 382 -12.03 -6.61 19.37
CA ARG A 382 -10.63 -7.01 19.33
C ARG A 382 -9.95 -6.62 18.01
N LEU A 383 -10.62 -6.79 16.88
CA LEU A 383 -10.11 -6.41 15.56
C LEU A 383 -9.99 -4.89 15.41
N LEU A 384 -11.00 -4.14 15.85
CA LEU A 384 -10.94 -2.67 15.86
C LEU A 384 -9.82 -2.15 16.77
N TRP A 385 -9.67 -2.73 17.97
CA TRP A 385 -8.57 -2.42 18.88
C TRP A 385 -7.22 -2.80 18.29
N ALA A 386 -7.12 -3.98 17.68
CA ALA A 386 -5.90 -4.46 17.07
C ALA A 386 -5.49 -3.61 15.86
N ALA A 387 -6.45 -3.13 15.06
CA ALA A 387 -6.19 -2.18 13.98
C ALA A 387 -5.72 -0.82 14.54
N ALA A 388 -6.40 -0.30 15.58
CA ALA A 388 -6.05 0.98 16.21
C ALA A 388 -4.69 0.95 16.92
N THR A 389 -4.30 -0.17 17.50
CA THR A 389 -3.02 -0.35 18.21
C THR A 389 -1.92 -0.94 17.34
N GLY A 390 -2.25 -1.37 16.11
CA GLY A 390 -1.33 -2.02 15.20
C GLY A 390 -0.82 -3.38 15.73
N THR A 391 -1.72 -4.15 16.34
CA THR A 391 -1.46 -5.48 16.92
C THR A 391 -2.27 -6.58 16.23
N LEU A 392 -2.69 -6.33 14.98
CA LEU A 392 -3.49 -7.25 14.16
C LEU A 392 -2.88 -8.66 14.12
N GLY A 393 -1.57 -8.78 13.86
CA GLY A 393 -0.89 -10.09 13.83
C GLY A 393 -0.95 -10.91 15.13
N GLY A 394 -1.13 -10.27 16.29
CA GLY A 394 -1.29 -10.96 17.58
C GLY A 394 -2.76 -11.17 17.98
N SER A 395 -3.71 -10.67 17.21
CA SER A 395 -5.13 -10.79 17.52
C SER A 395 -5.63 -12.18 17.18
N ALA A 396 -6.26 -12.85 18.13
CA ALA A 396 -6.99 -14.10 17.89
C ALA A 396 -8.08 -13.99 16.80
N GLY A 397 -8.51 -12.78 16.45
CA GLY A 397 -9.45 -12.52 15.37
C GLY A 397 -8.81 -12.42 13.97
N TYR A 398 -7.48 -12.47 13.88
CA TYR A 398 -6.73 -12.45 12.62
C TYR A 398 -5.97 -13.77 12.49
N GLU A 399 -6.19 -14.48 11.39
CA GLU A 399 -5.50 -15.73 11.06
C GLU A 399 -4.87 -15.54 9.68
N ARG A 400 -3.58 -15.86 9.55
CA ARG A 400 -2.83 -15.77 8.30
C ARG A 400 -2.17 -17.11 8.02
N THR A 401 -2.33 -17.59 6.80
CA THR A 401 -1.74 -18.86 6.34
C THR A 401 -1.18 -18.67 4.95
N MET A 402 -0.05 -19.32 4.66
CA MET A 402 0.52 -19.40 3.32
C MET A 402 0.23 -20.80 2.76
N VAL A 403 -0.46 -20.91 1.64
CA VAL A 403 -0.85 -22.18 1.02
C VAL A 403 -0.73 -22.11 -0.50
N ALA A 404 -0.52 -23.23 -1.18
CA ALA A 404 -0.51 -23.27 -2.65
C ALA A 404 -1.92 -23.45 -3.25
N ASP A 405 -2.83 -24.09 -2.50
CA ASP A 405 -4.22 -24.38 -2.86
C ASP A 405 -5.09 -24.09 -1.62
N LEU A 406 -6.29 -23.54 -1.85
CA LEU A 406 -7.25 -23.18 -0.81
C LEU A 406 -8.67 -23.49 -1.30
N GLU A 407 -9.39 -24.32 -0.57
CA GLU A 407 -10.81 -24.55 -0.81
C GLU A 407 -11.66 -23.75 0.18
N VAL A 408 -12.60 -22.95 -0.34
CA VAL A 408 -13.52 -22.14 0.45
C VAL A 408 -14.95 -22.47 0.05
N GLN A 409 -15.71 -23.01 1.00
CA GLN A 409 -17.15 -23.25 0.85
C GLN A 409 -17.93 -22.29 1.74
N VAL A 410 -18.80 -21.48 1.15
CA VAL A 410 -19.70 -20.56 1.82
C VAL A 410 -21.00 -21.29 2.17
N HIS A 411 -21.43 -21.17 3.42
CA HIS A 411 -22.65 -21.76 3.92
C HIS A 411 -23.74 -20.69 3.97
N GLY A 412 -24.58 -20.65 2.94
CA GLY A 412 -25.70 -19.70 2.86
C GLY A 412 -25.96 -19.22 1.45
N GLU A 413 -26.24 -17.92 1.32
CA GLU A 413 -26.43 -17.28 0.03
C GLU A 413 -25.11 -17.11 -0.73
N ALA A 414 -25.18 -17.23 -2.05
CA ALA A 414 -24.06 -17.00 -2.94
C ALA A 414 -23.47 -15.60 -2.71
N VAL A 415 -22.16 -15.54 -2.49
CA VAL A 415 -21.45 -14.29 -2.23
C VAL A 415 -20.69 -13.81 -3.45
N SER A 416 -20.54 -12.49 -3.56
CA SER A 416 -19.70 -11.89 -4.58
C SER A 416 -18.23 -12.14 -4.32
N LEU A 417 -17.54 -12.59 -5.36
CA LEU A 417 -16.09 -12.67 -5.45
C LEU A 417 -15.57 -11.39 -6.09
N ALA A 418 -14.60 -10.74 -5.44
CA ALA A 418 -13.88 -9.63 -6.03
C ALA A 418 -12.41 -10.00 -6.25
N THR A 419 -11.92 -9.82 -7.47
CA THR A 419 -10.53 -10.05 -7.88
C THR A 419 -9.96 -8.76 -8.43
N ASP A 420 -8.75 -8.41 -8.02
CA ASP A 420 -7.99 -7.22 -8.44
C ASP A 420 -8.74 -5.88 -8.34
N GLY A 421 -9.80 -5.83 -7.52
CA GLY A 421 -10.63 -4.64 -7.29
C GLY A 421 -11.99 -4.68 -7.97
N GLU A 422 -12.25 -5.65 -8.84
CA GLU A 422 -13.49 -5.79 -9.61
C GLU A 422 -14.30 -7.00 -9.15
N VAL A 423 -15.63 -6.92 -9.28
CA VAL A 423 -16.53 -8.02 -8.91
C VAL A 423 -16.74 -8.91 -10.13
N VAL A 424 -16.16 -10.10 -10.12
CA VAL A 424 -16.10 -10.99 -11.28
C VAL A 424 -17.16 -12.10 -11.27
N GLY A 425 -17.77 -12.39 -10.12
CA GLY A 425 -18.76 -13.46 -10.05
C GLY A 425 -19.43 -13.58 -8.70
N ARG A 426 -20.38 -14.52 -8.62
CA ARG A 426 -21.02 -14.94 -7.38
C ARG A 426 -21.02 -16.44 -7.29
N GLY A 427 -20.76 -16.97 -6.09
CA GLY A 427 -20.82 -18.40 -5.87
C GLY A 427 -20.78 -18.79 -4.40
N ASN A 428 -20.83 -20.09 -4.17
CA ASN A 428 -20.76 -20.71 -2.86
C ASN A 428 -19.51 -21.57 -2.68
N ARG A 429 -18.93 -22.13 -3.74
CA ARG A 429 -17.71 -22.91 -3.69
C ARG A 429 -16.64 -22.23 -4.51
N PHE A 430 -15.55 -21.88 -3.85
CA PHE A 430 -14.38 -21.25 -4.45
C PHE A 430 -13.16 -22.14 -4.22
N ARG A 431 -12.35 -22.33 -5.26
CA ARG A 431 -11.03 -22.94 -5.14
C ARG A 431 -10.01 -21.95 -5.65
N PHE A 432 -9.06 -21.59 -4.80
CA PHE A 432 -7.95 -20.71 -5.15
C PHE A 432 -6.69 -21.54 -5.28
N THR A 433 -5.94 -21.32 -6.35
CA THR A 433 -4.72 -22.07 -6.63
C THR A 433 -3.63 -21.11 -7.10
N SER A 434 -2.43 -21.24 -6.55
CA SER A 434 -1.26 -20.58 -7.12
C SER A 434 -0.83 -21.32 -8.39
N ARG A 435 -0.56 -20.57 -9.45
CA ARG A 435 -0.04 -21.03 -10.75
C ARG A 435 1.42 -20.60 -10.84
N PRO A 436 2.39 -21.47 -10.45
CA PRO A 436 3.77 -21.07 -10.41
C PRO A 436 4.33 -20.78 -11.80
N LEU A 437 5.12 -19.71 -11.93
CA LEU A 437 5.89 -19.37 -13.14
C LEU A 437 5.05 -19.24 -14.43
N ALA A 438 3.76 -18.93 -14.28
CA ALA A 438 2.78 -18.93 -15.37
C ALA A 438 2.90 -17.71 -16.29
N LEU A 439 3.26 -16.54 -15.76
CA LEU A 439 3.43 -15.33 -16.56
C LEU A 439 4.90 -15.13 -16.91
N ARG A 440 5.19 -14.95 -18.20
CA ARG A 440 6.53 -14.63 -18.72
C ARG A 440 6.61 -13.14 -18.99
N LEU A 441 7.23 -12.38 -18.08
CA LEU A 441 7.31 -10.92 -18.13
C LEU A 441 8.66 -10.47 -18.70
N TYR A 442 8.67 -9.60 -19.72
CA TYR A 442 9.90 -8.93 -20.17
C TYR A 442 10.42 -7.99 -19.09
N ARG A 443 11.69 -8.17 -18.72
CA ARG A 443 12.36 -7.40 -17.67
C ARG A 443 13.87 -7.46 -17.81
#